data_AF-A3ITV7-F1
#
_entry.id   AF-A3ITV7-F1
#
_cell.length_a   1.000
_cell.length_b   1.000
_cell.length_c   1.000
_cell.angle_alpha   90.00
_cell.angle_beta   90.00
_cell.angle_gamma   90.00
#
_symmetry.space_group_name_H-M   'P 1'
#
loop_
_entity.id
_entity.type
_entity.pdbx_description
1 polymer ?
#
loop_
_entity_poly.entity_id
_entity_poly.type
_entity_poly.pdbx_seq_one_letter_code
_entity_poly.pdbx_strand_id
1 'polypeptide(L)'
;MSSLQKFIDNQAEAVEQSLEAIASLQRQLNEIQGQVRVQQQISQAQKTANKEVEDWLKQGRKLFKDLCSIYPAEALEDLAQEVVEMSQEVKENYNEYQKSARFLKGAEEDEDETETDAKDLPVLVENLPDIDDDTQVLFASQIEVIISEKPPEIIDFIRQQFNISGRIKKMSALTRKLAENQLTRKRLEQFIKAAELTTGVTGMRVLATTSPNGNGTSGRNSHG
;
A
#
# COMPACT_ATOMS: atom_id res chain seq x y z
N MET A 1 69.09 -17.75 16.53
CA MET A 1 67.76 -17.36 17.06
C MET A 1 67.49 -18.13 18.35
N SER A 2 67.13 -17.43 19.42
CA SER A 2 66.89 -18.01 20.76
C SER A 2 65.66 -18.93 20.75
N SER A 3 65.70 -20.03 21.52
CA SER A 3 64.56 -20.96 21.70
C SER A 3 63.30 -20.27 22.21
N LEU A 4 63.46 -19.19 22.99
CA LEU A 4 62.39 -18.32 23.45
C LEU A 4 61.68 -17.59 22.31
N GLN A 5 62.43 -17.15 21.29
CA GLN A 5 61.87 -16.45 20.13
C GLN A 5 61.00 -17.39 19.30
N LYS A 6 61.47 -18.62 19.05
CA LYS A 6 60.67 -19.65 18.35
C LYS A 6 59.39 -20.03 19.11
N PHE A 7 59.44 -20.03 20.44
CA PHE A 7 58.26 -20.31 21.25
C PHE A 7 57.23 -19.17 21.17
N ILE A 8 57.68 -17.92 21.22
CA ILE A 8 56.83 -16.74 21.04
C ILE A 8 56.20 -16.72 19.64
N ASP A 9 56.98 -17.00 18.60
CA ASP A 9 56.50 -17.01 17.22
C ASP A 9 55.44 -18.11 17.00
N ASN A 10 55.67 -19.33 17.51
CA ASN A 10 54.67 -20.42 17.46
C ASN A 10 53.40 -20.09 18.24
N GLN A 11 53.52 -19.40 19.38
CA GLN A 11 52.37 -19.02 20.19
C GLN A 11 51.56 -17.90 19.51
N ALA A 12 52.23 -16.96 18.84
CA ALA A 12 51.58 -15.93 18.03
C ALA A 12 50.80 -16.55 16.85
N GLU A 13 51.40 -17.51 16.14
CA GLU A 13 50.75 -18.21 15.03
C GLU A 13 49.53 -19.04 15.49
N ALA A 14 49.62 -19.70 16.66
CA ALA A 14 48.49 -20.42 17.25
C ALA A 14 47.35 -19.48 17.68
N VAL A 15 47.68 -18.29 18.20
CA VAL A 15 46.69 -17.26 18.55
C VAL A 15 46.02 -16.71 17.30
N GLU A 16 46.77 -16.47 16.22
CA GLU A 16 46.24 -15.98 14.95
C GLU A 16 45.28 -16.99 14.30
N GLN A 17 45.66 -18.27 14.27
CA GLN A 17 44.77 -19.36 13.81
C GLN A 17 43.50 -19.48 14.65
N SER A 18 43.61 -19.29 15.97
CA SER A 18 42.45 -19.32 16.87
C SER A 18 41.51 -18.13 16.63
N LEU A 19 42.05 -16.94 16.38
CA LEU A 19 41.26 -15.74 16.05
C LEU A 19 40.55 -15.90 14.70
N GLU A 20 41.21 -16.49 13.71
CA GLU A 20 40.62 -16.77 12.40
C GLU A 20 39.49 -17.81 12.50
N ALA A 21 39.67 -18.85 13.32
CA ALA A 21 38.63 -19.82 13.62
C ALA A 21 37.41 -19.17 14.30
N ILE A 22 37.63 -18.28 15.28
CA ILE A 22 36.55 -17.53 15.95
C ILE A 22 35.80 -16.64 14.96
N ALA A 23 36.52 -15.94 14.07
CA ALA A 23 35.89 -15.12 13.03
C ALA A 23 35.04 -15.95 12.05
N SER A 24 35.51 -17.14 11.69
CA SER A 24 34.74 -18.06 10.84
C SER A 24 33.46 -18.55 11.52
N LEU A 25 33.51 -18.89 12.81
CA LEU A 25 32.35 -19.30 13.59
C LEU A 25 31.36 -18.15 13.76
N GLN A 26 31.82 -16.92 13.96
CA GLN A 26 30.95 -15.74 14.01
C GLN A 26 30.21 -15.52 12.68
N ARG A 27 30.88 -15.73 11.54
CA ARG A 27 30.22 -15.67 10.22
C ARG A 27 29.13 -16.72 10.08
N GLN A 28 29.43 -17.98 10.41
CA GLN A 28 28.45 -19.07 10.36
C GLN A 28 27.25 -18.82 11.29
N LEU A 29 27.50 -18.28 12.49
CA LEU A 29 26.45 -17.96 13.45
C LEU A 29 25.52 -16.86 12.93
N ASN A 30 26.08 -15.82 12.31
CA ASN A 30 25.28 -14.76 11.67
C ASN A 30 24.45 -15.30 10.50
N GLU A 31 25.01 -16.21 9.70
CA GLU A 31 24.29 -16.85 8.60
C GLU A 31 23.11 -17.70 9.09
N ILE A 32 23.34 -18.53 10.11
CA ILE A 32 22.28 -19.33 10.75
C ILE A 32 21.21 -18.44 11.39
N GLN A 33 21.60 -17.36 12.07
CA GLN A 33 20.63 -16.39 12.62
C GLN A 33 19.78 -15.75 11.52
N GLY A 34 20.38 -15.43 10.38
CA GLY A 34 19.67 -14.95 9.18
C GLY A 34 18.64 -15.97 8.70
N GLN A 35 19.06 -17.23 8.52
CA GLN A 35 18.17 -18.32 8.09
C GLN A 35 17.01 -18.55 9.06
N VAL A 36 17.27 -18.56 10.38
CA VAL A 36 16.23 -18.73 11.40
C VAL A 36 15.21 -17.59 11.33
N ARG A 37 15.66 -16.34 11.13
CA ARG A 37 14.76 -15.20 11.00
C ARG A 37 13.86 -15.32 9.77
N VAL A 38 14.42 -15.70 8.62
CA VAL A 38 13.64 -15.94 7.39
C VAL A 38 12.63 -17.06 7.61
N GLN A 39 13.04 -18.16 8.25
CA GLN A 39 12.15 -19.28 8.53
C GLN A 39 11.01 -18.90 9.49
N GLN A 40 11.28 -18.05 10.49
CA GLN A 40 10.24 -17.50 11.36
C GLN A 40 9.25 -16.63 10.61
N GLN A 41 9.71 -15.78 9.68
CA GLN A 41 8.84 -14.96 8.84
C GLN A 41 7.95 -15.83 7.94
N ILE A 42 8.52 -16.87 7.30
CA ILE A 42 7.76 -17.83 6.50
C ILE A 42 6.71 -18.53 7.36
N SER A 43 7.08 -19.00 8.55
CA SER A 43 6.13 -19.68 9.45
C SER A 43 4.98 -18.76 9.88
N GLN A 44 5.25 -17.48 10.14
CA GLN A 44 4.21 -16.51 10.46
C GLN A 44 3.31 -16.23 9.25
N ALA A 45 3.88 -16.05 8.06
CA ALA A 45 3.11 -15.88 6.82
C ALA A 45 2.19 -17.08 6.56
N GLN A 46 2.69 -18.31 6.75
CA GLN A 46 1.88 -19.53 6.64
C GLN A 46 0.72 -19.55 7.65
N LYS A 47 0.95 -19.16 8.90
CA LYS A 47 -0.11 -19.07 9.91
C LYS A 47 -1.19 -18.06 9.55
N THR A 48 -0.79 -16.89 9.04
CA THR A 48 -1.73 -15.87 8.58
C THR A 48 -2.54 -16.34 7.38
N ALA A 49 -1.87 -16.89 6.36
CA ALA A 49 -2.53 -17.43 5.17
C ALA A 49 -3.52 -18.54 5.54
N ASN A 50 -3.16 -19.46 6.43
CA ASN A 50 -4.07 -20.51 6.91
C ASN A 50 -5.32 -19.93 7.57
N LYS A 51 -5.17 -18.88 8.37
CA LYS A 51 -6.30 -18.23 9.04
C LYS A 51 -7.23 -17.53 8.05
N GLU A 52 -6.66 -16.85 7.05
CA GLU A 52 -7.44 -16.20 5.99
C GLU A 52 -8.22 -17.23 5.15
N VAL A 53 -7.58 -18.35 4.79
CA VAL A 53 -8.25 -19.46 4.10
C VAL A 53 -9.37 -20.04 4.97
N GLU A 54 -9.14 -20.21 6.28
CA GLU A 54 -10.16 -20.70 7.20
C GLU A 54 -11.37 -19.75 7.29
N ASP A 55 -11.12 -18.44 7.38
CA ASP A 55 -12.17 -17.42 7.43
C ASP A 55 -12.93 -17.33 6.10
N TRP A 56 -12.24 -17.47 4.96
CA TRP A 56 -12.87 -17.55 3.64
C TRP A 56 -13.74 -18.81 3.51
N LEU A 57 -13.27 -19.97 3.95
CA LEU A 57 -14.06 -21.21 3.97
C LEU A 57 -15.31 -21.09 4.86
N LYS A 58 -15.24 -20.37 6.00
CA LYS A 58 -16.41 -20.10 6.84
C LYS A 58 -17.43 -19.22 6.10
N GLN A 59 -16.98 -18.20 5.38
CA GLN A 59 -17.84 -17.35 4.57
C GLN A 59 -18.46 -18.12 3.40
N GLY A 60 -17.66 -18.91 2.68
CA GLY A 60 -18.12 -19.80 1.62
C GLY A 60 -19.18 -20.78 2.11
N ARG A 61 -18.96 -21.43 3.26
CA ARG A 61 -19.96 -22.31 3.88
C ARG A 61 -21.28 -21.59 4.16
N LYS A 62 -21.23 -20.34 4.62
CA LYS A 62 -22.43 -19.55 4.88
C LYS A 62 -23.17 -19.25 3.56
N LEU A 63 -22.45 -18.82 2.53
CA LEU A 63 -23.02 -18.58 1.20
C LEU A 63 -23.67 -19.83 0.62
N PHE A 64 -22.99 -20.99 0.66
CA PHE A 64 -23.57 -22.26 0.21
C PHE A 64 -24.86 -22.59 0.97
N LYS A 65 -24.88 -22.41 2.29
CA LYS A 65 -26.07 -22.65 3.10
C LYS A 65 -27.23 -21.71 2.73
N ASP A 66 -26.94 -20.45 2.44
CA ASP A 66 -27.95 -19.48 2.01
C ASP A 66 -28.47 -19.83 0.60
N LEU A 67 -27.60 -20.29 -0.30
CA LEU A 67 -27.95 -20.77 -1.64
C LEU A 67 -28.78 -22.06 -1.64
N CYS A 68 -28.61 -22.93 -0.64
CA CYS A 68 -29.43 -24.15 -0.49
C CYS A 68 -30.93 -23.86 -0.33
N SER A 69 -31.31 -22.63 0.05
CA SER A 69 -32.72 -22.22 0.15
C SER A 69 -33.31 -21.72 -1.17
N ILE A 70 -32.47 -21.50 -2.18
CA ILE A 70 -32.82 -20.84 -3.45
C ILE A 70 -32.65 -21.82 -4.63
N TYR A 71 -31.63 -22.67 -4.59
CA TYR A 71 -31.28 -23.58 -5.69
C TYR A 71 -31.71 -25.02 -5.44
N PRO A 72 -32.10 -25.77 -6.50
CA PRO A 72 -32.36 -27.20 -6.43
C PRO A 72 -31.08 -27.99 -6.16
N ALA A 73 -31.23 -29.20 -5.65
CA ALA A 73 -30.10 -30.06 -5.25
C ALA A 73 -29.10 -30.32 -6.39
N GLU A 74 -29.58 -30.46 -7.63
CA GLU A 74 -28.76 -30.70 -8.81
C GLU A 74 -27.80 -29.52 -9.09
N ALA A 75 -28.30 -28.28 -9.01
CA ALA A 75 -27.46 -27.09 -9.23
C ALA A 75 -26.43 -26.86 -8.10
N LEU A 76 -26.71 -27.34 -6.89
CA LEU A 76 -25.76 -27.32 -5.78
C LEU A 76 -24.68 -28.39 -5.94
N GLU A 77 -25.02 -29.52 -6.57
CA GLU A 77 -24.08 -30.60 -6.90
C GLU A 77 -23.09 -30.14 -7.99
N ASP A 78 -23.59 -29.48 -9.05
CA ASP A 78 -22.74 -28.87 -10.09
C ASP A 78 -21.79 -27.82 -9.50
N LEU A 79 -22.30 -26.92 -8.64
CA LEU A 79 -21.48 -25.91 -7.96
C LEU A 79 -20.43 -26.53 -7.04
N ALA A 80 -20.77 -27.60 -6.33
CA ALA A 80 -19.82 -28.33 -5.48
C ALA A 80 -18.72 -29.01 -6.32
N GLN A 81 -19.09 -29.55 -7.48
CA GLN A 81 -18.18 -30.18 -8.42
C GLN A 81 -17.19 -29.16 -9.02
N GLU A 82 -17.64 -27.96 -9.42
CA GLU A 82 -16.77 -26.87 -9.88
C GLU A 82 -15.74 -26.45 -8.82
N VAL A 83 -16.14 -26.39 -7.54
CA VAL A 83 -15.22 -26.07 -6.43
C VAL A 83 -14.15 -27.16 -6.25
N VAL A 84 -14.51 -28.43 -6.44
CA VAL A 84 -13.58 -29.55 -6.39
C VAL A 84 -12.58 -29.48 -7.54
N GLU A 85 -13.05 -29.21 -8.76
CA GLU A 85 -12.21 -29.07 -9.96
C GLU A 85 -11.21 -27.92 -9.81
N MET A 86 -11.67 -26.75 -9.37
CA MET A 86 -10.81 -25.59 -9.10
C MET A 86 -9.75 -25.91 -8.03
N SER A 87 -10.12 -26.68 -7.00
CA SER A 87 -9.17 -27.11 -5.96
C SER A 87 -8.10 -28.07 -6.50
N GLN A 88 -8.47 -28.93 -7.45
CA GLN A 88 -7.53 -29.81 -8.14
C GLN A 88 -6.61 -29.04 -9.07
N GLU A 89 -7.12 -28.07 -9.82
CA GLU A 89 -6.32 -27.19 -10.68
C GLU A 89 -5.26 -26.44 -9.87
N VAL A 90 -5.64 -25.86 -8.73
CA VAL A 90 -4.68 -25.18 -7.82
C VAL A 90 -3.58 -26.13 -7.34
N LYS A 91 -3.93 -27.38 -7.02
CA LYS A 91 -2.97 -28.40 -6.59
C LYS A 91 -2.04 -28.82 -7.72
N GLU A 92 -2.57 -28.98 -8.93
CA GLU A 92 -1.79 -29.32 -10.12
C GLU A 92 -0.84 -28.20 -10.50
N ASN A 93 -1.33 -26.96 -10.52
CA ASN A 93 -0.54 -25.75 -10.68
C ASN A 93 0.60 -25.71 -9.65
N TYR A 94 0.33 -25.94 -8.36
CA TYR A 94 1.40 -25.97 -7.35
C TYR A 94 2.48 -27.02 -7.66
N ASN A 95 2.08 -28.23 -8.07
CA ASN A 95 3.03 -29.30 -8.42
C ASN A 95 3.82 -28.97 -9.69
N GLU A 96 3.21 -28.29 -10.65
CA GLU A 96 3.87 -27.81 -11.86
C GLU A 96 4.85 -26.67 -11.53
N TYR A 97 4.44 -25.70 -10.72
CA TYR A 97 5.27 -24.61 -10.21
C TYR A 97 6.46 -25.11 -9.38
N GLN A 98 6.30 -26.21 -8.62
CA GLN A 98 7.39 -26.82 -7.86
C GLN A 98 8.40 -27.55 -8.77
N LYS A 99 7.93 -28.16 -9.86
CA LYS A 99 8.77 -28.88 -10.83
C LYS A 99 9.46 -27.94 -11.80
N SER A 100 8.81 -26.85 -12.18
CA SER A 100 9.45 -25.74 -12.88
C SER A 100 10.41 -25.09 -11.90
N ALA A 101 11.68 -24.92 -12.24
CA ALA A 101 12.66 -24.28 -11.36
C ALA A 101 12.36 -22.79 -11.07
N ARG A 102 11.16 -22.29 -11.37
CA ARG A 102 10.67 -20.92 -11.17
C ARG A 102 10.72 -20.44 -9.72
N PHE A 103 10.75 -21.36 -8.75
CA PHE A 103 10.95 -21.02 -7.34
C PHE A 103 12.41 -20.69 -6.98
N LEU A 104 13.38 -21.22 -7.74
CA LEU A 104 14.83 -21.03 -7.56
C LEU A 104 15.42 -20.00 -8.53
N LYS A 105 14.84 -19.92 -9.74
CA LYS A 105 15.02 -18.86 -10.73
C LYS A 105 13.71 -18.11 -10.78
N GLY A 106 13.53 -17.12 -9.89
CA GLY A 106 12.34 -16.27 -9.90
C GLY A 106 12.04 -15.87 -11.33
N ALA A 107 10.85 -16.25 -11.83
CA ALA A 107 10.39 -16.11 -13.20
C ALA A 107 11.44 -15.47 -14.14
N GLU A 108 12.36 -16.28 -14.67
CA GLU A 108 13.03 -15.93 -15.92
C GLU A 108 11.91 -16.00 -16.98
N GLU A 109 11.10 -14.95 -17.04
CA GLU A 109 10.54 -14.52 -18.31
C GLU A 109 11.76 -14.28 -19.19
N ASP A 110 11.81 -14.93 -20.34
CA ASP A 110 12.69 -14.53 -21.42
C ASP A 110 12.25 -13.11 -21.82
N GLU A 111 12.69 -12.12 -21.04
CA GLU A 111 12.74 -10.72 -21.44
C GLU A 111 13.74 -10.70 -22.59
N ASP A 112 13.22 -10.69 -23.82
CA ASP A 112 13.95 -10.11 -24.93
C ASP A 112 14.46 -8.74 -24.44
N GLU A 113 15.76 -8.62 -24.20
CA GLU A 113 16.44 -7.43 -23.71
C GLU A 113 16.22 -6.28 -24.70
N THR A 114 15.09 -5.60 -24.60
CA THR A 114 15.02 -4.17 -24.91
C THR A 114 15.35 -3.47 -23.61
N GLU A 115 16.58 -2.97 -23.48
CA GLU A 115 16.96 -2.00 -22.46
C GLU A 115 16.04 -0.77 -22.56
N THR A 116 14.88 -0.82 -21.92
CA THR A 116 14.06 0.37 -21.67
C THR A 116 14.55 0.99 -20.37
N ASP A 117 15.32 2.06 -20.53
CA ASP A 117 15.77 2.97 -19.48
C ASP A 117 14.61 3.27 -18.52
N ALA A 118 14.83 3.22 -17.20
CA ALA A 118 13.79 3.29 -16.14
C ALA A 118 12.95 4.59 -16.12
N LYS A 119 13.17 5.48 -17.09
CA LYS A 119 12.39 6.68 -17.37
C LYS A 119 11.12 6.40 -18.17
N ASP A 120 11.02 5.24 -18.82
CA ASP A 120 9.90 4.87 -19.69
C ASP A 120 8.92 3.88 -19.06
N LEU A 121 9.07 3.54 -17.76
CA LEU A 121 7.98 2.97 -17.00
C LEU A 121 6.79 3.92 -17.11
N PRO A 122 5.65 3.52 -17.71
CA PRO A 122 4.43 4.29 -17.54
C PRO A 122 4.12 4.15 -16.05
N VAL A 123 4.51 5.17 -15.28
CA VAL A 123 3.82 5.45 -14.02
C VAL A 123 2.36 5.33 -14.40
N LEU A 124 1.65 4.36 -13.81
CA LEU A 124 0.20 4.32 -13.86
C LEU A 124 -0.26 5.58 -13.13
N VAL A 125 -0.18 6.71 -13.82
CA VAL A 125 -0.84 7.94 -13.46
C VAL A 125 -2.27 7.57 -13.67
N GLU A 126 -2.94 7.19 -12.58
CA GLU A 126 -4.39 7.02 -12.57
C GLU A 126 -4.98 8.34 -13.06
N ASN A 127 -5.30 8.40 -14.36
CA ASN A 127 -5.84 9.59 -14.97
C ASN A 127 -7.10 9.96 -14.20
N LEU A 128 -7.16 11.20 -13.70
CA LEU A 128 -8.36 11.67 -13.03
C LEU A 128 -9.48 11.73 -14.08
N PRO A 129 -10.66 11.15 -13.78
CA PRO A 129 -11.81 11.28 -14.64
C PRO A 129 -12.21 12.76 -14.80
N ASP A 130 -12.90 13.09 -15.88
CA ASP A 130 -13.36 14.45 -16.15
C ASP A 130 -14.24 14.98 -15.01
N ILE A 131 -14.21 16.31 -14.80
CA ILE A 131 -14.95 16.99 -13.71
C ILE A 131 -16.45 16.65 -13.72
N ASP A 132 -17.01 16.42 -14.90
CA ASP A 132 -18.43 16.11 -15.10
C ASP A 132 -18.73 14.60 -15.17
N ASP A 133 -17.73 13.74 -14.97
CA ASP A 133 -17.91 12.29 -14.99
C ASP A 133 -18.67 11.79 -13.74
N ASP A 134 -19.82 11.17 -14.00
CA ASP A 134 -20.70 10.53 -13.00
C ASP A 134 -20.78 9.01 -13.17
N THR A 135 -19.89 8.43 -13.96
CA THR A 135 -19.88 7.01 -14.31
C THR A 135 -18.76 6.27 -13.61
N GLN A 136 -17.55 6.86 -13.53
CA GLN A 136 -16.40 6.23 -12.90
C GLN A 136 -16.33 6.55 -11.39
N VAL A 137 -16.21 5.49 -10.58
CA VAL A 137 -15.94 5.61 -9.14
C VAL A 137 -14.47 5.97 -8.95
N LEU A 138 -14.21 6.97 -8.10
CA LEU A 138 -12.85 7.42 -7.79
C LEU A 138 -12.13 6.45 -6.83
N PHE A 139 -10.86 6.19 -7.13
CA PHE A 139 -9.95 5.53 -6.21
C PHE A 139 -9.47 6.49 -5.10
N ALA A 140 -9.01 5.94 -3.97
CA ALA A 140 -8.57 6.75 -2.83
C ALA A 140 -7.41 7.71 -3.18
N SER A 141 -6.49 7.27 -4.03
CA SER A 141 -5.40 8.06 -4.63
C SER A 141 -5.92 9.25 -5.44
N GLN A 142 -6.94 9.05 -6.27
CA GLN A 142 -7.56 10.13 -7.05
C GLN A 142 -8.30 11.14 -6.15
N ILE A 143 -9.01 10.66 -5.13
CA ILE A 143 -9.66 11.52 -4.13
C ILE A 143 -8.63 12.35 -3.37
N GLU A 144 -7.47 11.76 -3.04
CA GLU A 144 -6.38 12.45 -2.36
C GLU A 144 -5.86 13.63 -3.17
N VAL A 145 -5.60 13.44 -4.47
CA VAL A 145 -5.15 14.52 -5.37
C VAL A 145 -6.17 15.66 -5.44
N ILE A 146 -7.47 15.37 -5.46
CA ILE A 146 -8.54 16.37 -5.57
C ILE A 146 -8.66 17.21 -4.29
N ILE A 147 -8.55 16.57 -3.13
CA ILE A 147 -8.81 17.19 -1.84
C ILE A 147 -7.54 17.80 -1.22
N SER A 148 -6.35 17.30 -1.56
CA SER A 148 -5.08 17.79 -1.02
C SER A 148 -4.82 19.27 -1.33
N GLU A 149 -5.34 19.77 -2.45
CA GLU A 149 -5.19 21.16 -2.87
C GLU A 149 -6.24 22.11 -2.27
N LYS A 150 -7.20 21.58 -1.49
CA LYS A 150 -8.30 22.36 -0.93
C LYS A 150 -7.97 22.89 0.47
N PRO A 151 -8.48 24.10 0.82
CA PRO A 151 -8.41 24.65 2.17
C PRO A 151 -8.91 23.69 3.27
N PRO A 152 -8.32 23.72 4.47
CA PRO A 152 -8.70 22.85 5.59
C PRO A 152 -10.19 22.97 5.96
N GLU A 153 -10.80 24.15 5.77
CA GLU A 153 -12.22 24.39 6.04
C GLU A 153 -13.13 23.55 5.12
N ILE A 154 -12.72 23.35 3.87
CA ILE A 154 -13.43 22.50 2.90
C ILE A 154 -13.27 21.02 3.28
N ILE A 155 -12.06 20.63 3.72
CA ILE A 155 -11.77 19.27 4.16
C ILE A 155 -12.62 18.92 5.39
N ASP A 156 -12.77 19.86 6.33
CA ASP A 156 -13.61 19.68 7.52
C ASP A 156 -15.10 19.61 7.18
N PHE A 157 -15.57 20.39 6.21
CA PHE A 157 -16.93 20.28 5.70
C PHE A 157 -17.19 18.90 5.07
N ILE A 158 -16.27 18.41 4.23
CA ILE A 158 -16.37 17.07 3.63
C ILE A 158 -16.40 15.99 4.73
N ARG A 159 -15.56 16.10 5.77
CA ARG A 159 -15.59 15.17 6.92
C ARG A 159 -16.95 15.13 7.60
N GLN A 160 -17.58 16.28 7.81
CA GLN A 160 -18.90 16.39 8.42
C GLN A 160 -19.99 15.78 7.54
N GLN A 161 -19.99 16.06 6.23
CA GLN A 161 -21.00 15.54 5.30
C GLN A 161 -21.00 14.01 5.20
N PHE A 162 -19.82 13.39 5.28
CA PHE A 162 -19.67 11.93 5.21
C PHE A 162 -19.64 11.24 6.59
N ASN A 163 -20.00 11.95 7.68
CA ASN A 163 -19.96 11.44 9.05
C ASN A 163 -18.61 10.78 9.43
N ILE A 164 -17.51 11.29 8.87
CA ILE A 164 -16.18 10.72 9.08
C ILE A 164 -15.64 11.20 10.43
N SER A 165 -15.24 10.26 11.28
CA SER A 165 -14.73 10.57 12.62
C SER A 165 -13.59 11.59 12.60
N GLY A 166 -13.73 12.66 13.38
CA GLY A 166 -12.69 13.68 13.59
C GLY A 166 -11.39 13.16 14.21
N ARG A 167 -11.33 11.87 14.60
CA ARG A 167 -10.10 11.22 15.08
C ARG A 167 -9.13 10.86 13.95
N ILE A 168 -9.58 10.85 12.69
CA ILE A 168 -8.75 10.47 11.54
C ILE A 168 -7.90 11.67 11.09
N LYS A 169 -6.64 11.73 11.54
CA LYS A 169 -5.73 12.85 11.25
C LYS A 169 -4.96 12.73 9.92
N LYS A 170 -4.78 11.52 9.39
CA LYS A 170 -4.01 11.27 8.16
C LYS A 170 -4.89 11.40 6.92
N MET A 171 -4.40 12.09 5.88
CA MET A 171 -5.11 12.29 4.61
C MET A 171 -5.43 10.97 3.91
N SER A 172 -4.44 10.06 3.81
CA SER A 172 -4.62 8.72 3.26
C SER A 172 -5.70 7.87 3.94
N ALA A 173 -5.93 8.08 5.24
CA ALA A 173 -6.99 7.40 5.98
C ALA A 173 -8.37 8.06 5.76
N LEU A 174 -8.40 9.38 5.51
CA LEU A 174 -9.61 10.11 5.13
C LEU A 174 -10.05 9.71 3.71
N THR A 175 -9.12 9.70 2.75
CA THR A 175 -9.39 9.41 1.34
C THR A 175 -9.83 7.97 1.14
N ARG A 176 -9.25 7.02 1.88
CA ARG A 176 -9.73 5.63 1.94
C ARG A 176 -11.18 5.54 2.45
N LYS A 177 -11.53 6.32 3.48
CA LYS A 177 -12.90 6.38 3.99
C LYS A 177 -13.88 7.07 3.05
N LEU A 178 -13.42 8.03 2.27
CA LEU A 178 -14.23 8.66 1.22
C LEU A 178 -14.44 7.73 0.03
N ALA A 179 -13.44 6.92 -0.35
CA ALA A 179 -13.55 5.91 -1.40
C ALA A 179 -14.57 4.82 -1.06
N GLU A 180 -14.74 4.47 0.22
CA GLU A 180 -15.80 3.54 0.67
C GLU A 180 -17.22 4.02 0.31
N ASN A 181 -17.43 5.33 0.12
CA ASN A 181 -18.72 5.90 -0.26
C ASN A 181 -18.99 5.87 -1.78
N GLN A 182 -18.12 5.22 -2.57
CA GLN A 182 -18.26 5.04 -4.03
C GLN A 182 -18.55 6.36 -4.77
N LEU A 183 -17.76 7.39 -4.49
CA LEU A 183 -17.94 8.73 -5.05
C LEU A 183 -17.44 8.79 -6.49
N THR A 184 -18.24 9.42 -7.36
CA THR A 184 -17.83 9.81 -8.72
C THR A 184 -17.18 11.19 -8.70
N ARG A 185 -16.44 11.55 -9.76
CA ARG A 185 -15.77 12.86 -9.83
C ARG A 185 -16.76 14.01 -9.72
N LYS A 186 -17.86 13.94 -10.46
CA LYS A 186 -18.93 14.93 -10.44
C LYS A 186 -19.54 15.12 -9.05
N ARG A 187 -19.80 14.03 -8.33
CA ARG A 187 -20.37 14.11 -6.98
C ARG A 187 -19.41 14.73 -5.98
N LEU A 188 -18.13 14.34 -6.03
CA LEU A 188 -17.11 14.93 -5.16
C LEU A 188 -16.97 16.44 -5.42
N GLU A 189 -16.98 16.85 -6.68
CA GLU A 189 -16.93 18.28 -7.07
C GLU A 189 -18.18 19.06 -6.65
N GLN A 190 -19.36 18.44 -6.66
CA GLN A 190 -20.57 19.07 -6.11
C GLN A 190 -20.45 19.33 -4.61
N PHE A 191 -19.88 18.40 -3.85
CA PHE A 191 -19.62 18.61 -2.42
C PHE A 191 -18.56 19.68 -2.17
N ILE A 192 -17.51 19.73 -2.99
CA ILE A 192 -16.49 20.77 -2.91
C ILE A 192 -17.10 22.14 -3.22
N LYS A 193 -17.89 22.27 -4.30
CA LYS A 193 -18.58 23.53 -4.63
C LYS A 193 -19.56 23.94 -3.54
N ALA A 194 -20.31 23.00 -2.97
CA ALA A 194 -21.19 23.27 -1.83
C ALA A 194 -20.40 23.74 -0.61
N ALA A 195 -19.24 23.15 -0.34
CA ALA A 195 -18.33 23.58 0.71
C ALA A 195 -17.78 24.98 0.45
N GLU A 196 -17.36 25.30 -0.77
CA GLU A 196 -16.85 26.61 -1.18
C GLU A 196 -17.89 27.74 -1.00
N LEU A 197 -19.16 27.42 -1.26
CA LEU A 197 -20.30 28.32 -1.04
C LEU A 197 -20.66 28.47 0.45
N THR A 198 -20.52 27.40 1.24
CA THR A 198 -20.93 27.39 2.66
C THR A 198 -19.86 27.92 3.59
N THR A 199 -18.58 27.67 3.28
CA THR A 199 -17.43 28.10 4.09
C THR A 199 -16.94 29.50 3.74
N GLY A 200 -17.49 30.14 2.70
CA GLY A 200 -17.22 31.54 2.34
C GLY A 200 -15.86 31.80 1.69
N VAL A 201 -15.08 30.76 1.36
CA VAL A 201 -13.71 30.88 0.83
C VAL A 201 -13.69 31.44 -0.61
N THR A 202 -14.83 31.45 -1.31
CA THR A 202 -14.97 31.98 -2.67
C THR A 202 -14.92 33.53 -2.74
N GLY A 203 -14.86 34.23 -1.61
CA GLY A 203 -14.89 35.70 -1.56
C GLY A 203 -13.54 36.44 -1.61
N MET A 204 -12.40 35.80 -1.35
CA MET A 204 -11.12 36.52 -1.16
C MET A 204 -10.24 36.65 -2.41
N ARG A 205 -10.55 35.97 -3.52
CA ARG A 205 -9.68 36.00 -4.72
C ARG A 205 -10.09 37.00 -5.80
N VAL A 206 -11.26 37.62 -5.71
CA VAL A 206 -11.80 38.50 -6.78
C VAL A 206 -11.73 40.00 -6.46
N LEU A 207 -11.49 40.40 -5.20
CA LEU A 207 -11.47 41.83 -4.82
C LEU A 207 -10.10 42.52 -4.91
N ALA A 208 -9.04 41.84 -5.35
CA ALA A 208 -7.71 42.43 -5.45
C ALA A 208 -7.40 43.13 -6.80
N THR A 209 -8.39 43.29 -7.69
CA THR A 209 -8.16 43.91 -9.01
C THR A 209 -9.16 45.01 -9.38
N THR A 210 -9.43 45.93 -8.45
CA THR A 210 -9.89 47.28 -8.84
C THR A 210 -9.39 48.30 -7.84
N SER A 211 -8.20 48.85 -8.09
CA SER A 211 -7.82 50.15 -7.54
C SER A 211 -8.74 51.24 -8.09
N PRO A 212 -9.10 52.22 -7.26
CA PRO A 212 -9.01 53.60 -7.71
C PRO A 212 -8.10 54.39 -6.78
N ASN A 213 -7.01 54.82 -7.41
CA ASN A 213 -6.25 56.03 -7.17
C ASN A 213 -6.95 57.05 -6.25
N GLY A 214 -6.35 57.35 -5.09
CA GLY A 214 -6.90 58.28 -4.10
C GLY A 214 -5.82 58.78 -3.16
N ASN A 215 -5.12 59.80 -3.63
CA ASN A 215 -4.08 60.58 -2.98
C ASN A 215 -4.50 61.11 -1.58
N GLY A 216 -3.67 60.95 -0.54
CA GLY A 216 -3.99 61.43 0.81
C GLY A 216 -2.85 61.28 1.83
N THR A 217 -1.98 62.28 1.86
CA THR A 217 -0.84 62.49 2.77
C THR A 217 -1.23 62.78 4.23
N SER A 218 -0.26 62.55 5.15
CA SER A 218 -0.13 63.01 6.56
C SER A 218 -0.67 62.07 7.65
N GLY A 219 0.00 61.86 8.80
CA GLY A 219 1.20 62.50 9.35
C GLY A 219 1.73 61.77 10.59
N ARG A 220 2.99 62.11 10.92
CA ARG A 220 3.81 61.66 12.07
C ARG A 220 3.21 62.07 13.43
N ASN A 221 3.43 61.25 14.46
CA ASN A 221 4.09 61.59 15.76
C ASN A 221 3.91 60.40 16.73
N SER A 222 4.94 59.82 17.36
CA SER A 222 5.91 60.36 18.34
C SER A 222 5.34 60.41 19.77
N HIS A 223 5.89 59.52 20.60
CA HIS A 223 6.17 59.58 22.05
C HIS A 223 5.02 59.73 23.06
N GLY A 224 5.07 58.85 24.07
CA GLY A 224 4.25 58.82 25.28
C GLY A 224 4.24 57.41 25.85
#